data_AF-A0A151BRT1-F1
#
_entry.id   AF-A0A151BRT1-F1
#
_cell.length_a   1.000
_cell.length_b   1.000
_cell.length_c   1.000
_cell.angle_alpha   90.00
_cell.angle_beta   90.00
_cell.angle_gamma   90.00
#
_symmetry.space_group_name_H-M   'P 1'
#
loop_
_entity.id
_entity.type
_entity.pdbx_description
1 polymer ?
#
loop_
_entity_poly.entity_id
_entity_poly.type
_entity_poly.pdbx_seq_one_letter_code
_entity_poly.pdbx_strand_id
1 'polypeptide(L)' 'MSRREIYVLEEKGQDIRSVRFGESPVFVLGDHVGLPKKDEAFALRFGKKISIGKRPYLAATCIDIINYLLDSRMVGRVI' A
#
# COMPACT_ATOMS: atom_id res chain seq x y z
N MET A 1 21.06 -7.22 3.79
CA MET A 1 19.69 -6.74 4.07
C MET A 1 18.94 -6.68 2.75
N SER A 2 17.83 -7.41 2.57
CA SER A 2 17.04 -7.33 1.34
C SER A 2 16.31 -5.98 1.27
N ARG A 3 16.31 -5.35 0.10
CA ARG A 3 15.61 -4.09 -0.14
C ARG A 3 14.11 -4.39 -0.26
N ARG A 4 13.32 -4.04 0.76
CA ARG A 4 11.85 -4.18 0.72
C ARG A 4 11.25 -3.07 -0.13
N GLU A 5 10.20 -3.38 -0.88
CA GLU A 5 9.44 -2.37 -1.63
C GLU A 5 8.43 -1.69 -0.70
N ILE A 6 8.52 -0.36 -0.59
CA ILE A 6 7.67 0.44 0.29
C ILE A 6 6.56 1.11 -0.55
N TYR A 7 5.32 1.03 -0.05
CA TYR A 7 4.15 1.60 -0.69
C TYR A 7 3.39 2.46 0.31
N VAL A 8 3.26 3.75 0.04
CA VAL A 8 2.54 4.70 0.89
C VAL A 8 1.11 4.82 0.36
N LEU A 9 0.12 4.59 1.21
CA LEU A 9 -1.29 4.72 0.83
C LEU A 9 -1.69 6.19 0.73
N GLU A 10 -2.22 6.57 -0.42
CA GLU A 10 -2.76 7.90 -0.68
C GLU A 10 -3.74 7.85 -1.85
N GLU A 11 -4.82 8.62 -1.80
CA GLU A 11 -5.95 8.54 -2.73
C GLU A 11 -5.56 8.85 -4.18
N LYS A 12 -4.59 9.74 -4.40
CA LYS A 12 -4.03 10.10 -5.72
C LYS A 12 -2.85 9.22 -6.15
N GLY A 13 -2.49 8.21 -5.37
CA GLY A 13 -1.48 7.22 -5.73
C GLY A 13 -1.87 6.36 -6.93
N GLN A 14 -0.91 5.58 -7.44
CA GLN A 14 -1.18 4.60 -8.50
C GLN A 14 -2.20 3.56 -8.03
N ASP A 15 -3.19 3.21 -8.86
CA ASP A 15 -4.18 2.18 -8.52
C ASP A 15 -3.48 0.85 -8.18
N ILE A 16 -3.73 0.36 -6.97
CA ILE A 16 -3.13 -0.85 -6.43
C ILE A 16 -3.27 -2.06 -7.36
N ARG A 17 -4.36 -2.15 -8.11
CA ARG A 17 -4.65 -3.25 -9.05
C ARG A 17 -3.68 -3.30 -10.23
N SER A 18 -3.07 -2.17 -10.57
CA SER A 18 -2.06 -2.06 -11.64
C SER A 18 -0.63 -2.32 -11.15
N VAL A 19 -0.41 -2.33 -9.84
CA VAL A 19 0.92 -2.48 -9.23
C VAL A 19 1.29 -3.96 -9.15
N ARG A 20 2.47 -4.33 -9.65
CA ARG A 20 3.07 -5.64 -9.36
C ARG A 20 3.87 -5.54 -8.06
N PHE A 21 3.55 -6.40 -7.10
CA PHE A 21 4.23 -6.48 -5.81
C PHE A 21 5.32 -7.54 -5.87
N GLY A 22 6.51 -7.24 -5.32
CA GLY A 22 7.52 -8.23 -5.02
C GLY A 22 7.14 -9.14 -3.84
N GLU A 23 8.09 -9.94 -3.35
CA GLU A 23 7.83 -10.97 -2.34
C GLU A 23 7.49 -10.43 -0.95
N SER A 24 7.98 -9.24 -0.60
CA SER A 24 7.84 -8.67 0.75
C SER A 24 7.47 -7.17 0.68
N PRO A 25 6.28 -6.83 0.16
CA PRO A 25 5.82 -5.44 0.12
C PRO A 25 5.57 -4.92 1.55
N VAL A 26 5.88 -3.64 1.78
CA VAL A 26 5.59 -2.93 3.03
C VAL A 26 4.62 -1.80 2.73
N PHE A 27 3.46 -1.81 3.38
CA PHE A 27 2.44 -0.78 3.24
C PHE A 27 2.53 0.21 4.41
N VAL A 28 2.61 1.49 4.09
CA VAL A 28 2.62 2.59 5.07
C VAL A 28 1.27 3.29 5.00
N LEU A 29 0.58 3.33 6.13
CA LEU A 29 -0.75 3.94 6.26
C LEU A 29 -0.69 5.02 7.32
N GLY A 30 -1.40 6.13 7.06
CA GLY A 30 -1.76 7.08 8.11
C GLY A 30 -2.95 6.60 8.92
N ASP A 31 -3.25 7.29 9.99
CA ASP A 31 -4.50 7.12 10.72
C ASP A 31 -5.64 7.95 10.06
N HIS A 32 -6.69 8.26 10.80
CA HIS A 32 -7.80 9.09 10.36
C HIS A 32 -7.44 10.54 9.99
N VAL A 33 -6.30 11.08 10.45
CA VAL A 33 -5.77 12.39 10.05
C VAL A 33 -4.86 12.25 8.83
N GLY A 34 -4.24 11.09 8.67
CA GLY A 34 -3.24 10.79 7.65
C GLY A 34 -1.82 10.83 8.21
N LEU A 35 -0.82 10.64 7.35
CA LEU A 35 0.58 10.73 7.77
C LEU A 35 0.97 12.20 7.96
N PRO A 36 1.75 12.55 8.99
CA PRO A 36 2.41 13.84 9.05
C PRO A 36 3.25 14.05 7.78
N LYS A 37 3.17 15.25 7.17
CA LYS A 37 3.83 15.54 5.88
C LYS A 37 5.32 15.21 5.86
N LYS A 38 6.02 15.38 6.99
CA LYS A 38 7.45 15.05 7.12
C LYS A 38 7.70 13.55 7.03
N ASP A 39 6.85 12.75 7.67
CA ASP A 39 6.96 11.29 7.70
C ASP A 39 6.55 10.70 6.35
N GLU A 40 5.50 11.24 5.72
CA GLU A 40 5.11 10.90 4.35
C GLU A 40 6.27 11.18 3.38
N ALA A 41 6.84 12.39 3.43
CA ALA A 41 7.97 12.77 2.59
C ALA A 41 9.19 11.87 2.82
N PHE A 42 9.46 11.48 4.06
CA PHE A 42 10.54 10.55 4.38
C PHE A 42 10.29 9.15 3.80
N ALA A 43 9.09 8.59 3.98
CA ALA A 43 8.73 7.28 3.43
C ALA A 43 8.83 7.26 1.90
N LEU A 44 8.41 8.33 1.23
CA LEU A 44 8.46 8.47 -0.22
C LEU A 44 9.87 8.57 -0.80
N ARG A 45 10.91 8.84 0.00
CA ARG A 45 12.31 8.73 -0.46
C ARG A 45 12.69 7.29 -0.83
N PHE A 46 11.98 6.31 -0.29
CA PHE A 46 12.28 4.89 -0.44
C PHE A 46 11.11 4.09 -1.02
N GLY A 47 9.95 4.72 -1.23
CA GLY A 47 8.71 4.08 -1.66
C GLY A 47 7.95 4.86 -2.72
N LYS A 48 6.75 4.40 -3.03
CA LYS A 48 5.84 5.00 -4.02
C LYS A 48 4.42 5.09 -3.50
N LYS A 49 3.66 6.07 -3.99
CA LYS A 49 2.25 6.23 -3.65
C LYS A 49 1.38 5.22 -4.37
N ILE A 50 0.48 4.57 -3.63
CA ILE A 50 -0.57 3.71 -4.19
C ILE A 50 -1.92 4.06 -3.62
N SER A 51 -2.97 3.75 -4.36
CA SER A 51 -4.36 4.01 -4.01
C SER A 51 -5.18 2.73 -4.09
N ILE A 52 -6.00 2.46 -3.06
CA ILE A 52 -7.04 1.41 -3.10
C ILE A 52 -8.38 1.96 -3.61
N GLY A 53 -8.47 3.28 -3.82
CA GLY A 53 -9.67 3.99 -4.22
C GLY A 53 -9.57 5.49 -3.92
N LYS A 54 -10.42 6.29 -4.56
CA LYS A 54 -10.41 7.77 -4.40
C LYS A 54 -11.10 8.26 -3.12
N ARG A 55 -11.74 7.36 -2.37
CA ARG A 55 -12.44 7.70 -1.12
C ARG A 55 -11.51 7.41 0.05
N PRO A 56 -11.50 8.26 1.09
CA PRO A 56 -10.81 7.93 2.33
C PRO A 56 -11.54 6.80 3.04
N TYR A 57 -10.76 5.90 3.67
CA TYR A 57 -11.24 4.80 4.49
C TYR A 57 -10.51 4.81 5.83
N LEU A 58 -11.07 4.13 6.83
CA LEU A 58 -10.34 3.85 8.06
C LEU A 58 -9.13 2.96 7.76
N ALA A 59 -8.01 3.19 8.47
CA ALA A 59 -6.78 2.43 8.28
C ALA A 59 -6.99 0.91 8.38
N ALA A 60 -7.83 0.46 9.31
CA ALA A 60 -8.20 -0.95 9.45
C ALA A 60 -8.85 -1.51 8.17
N THR A 61 -9.81 -0.79 7.59
CA THR A 61 -10.45 -1.17 6.33
C THR A 61 -9.45 -1.22 5.17
N CYS A 62 -8.50 -0.28 5.13
CA CYS A 62 -7.43 -0.33 4.13
C CYS A 62 -6.59 -1.61 4.25
N ILE A 63 -6.25 -2.02 5.48
CA ILE A 63 -5.48 -3.25 5.75
C ILE A 63 -6.26 -4.47 5.24
N ASP A 64 -7.55 -4.59 5.57
CA ASP A 64 -8.39 -5.71 5.13
C ASP A 64 -8.48 -5.79 3.60
N ILE A 65 -8.71 -4.65 2.93
CA ILE A 65 -8.79 -4.57 1.47
C ILE A 65 -7.46 -4.96 0.82
N ILE A 66 -6.33 -4.46 1.33
CA ILE A 66 -5.01 -4.79 0.79
C ILE A 66 -4.76 -6.29 0.90
N ASN A 67 -4.99 -6.88 2.08
CA ASN A 67 -4.77 -8.32 2.28
C ASN A 67 -5.66 -9.15 1.34
N TYR A 68 -6.96 -8.82 1.24
CA TYR A 68 -7.87 -9.48 0.31
C TYR A 68 -7.41 -9.39 -1.16
N LEU A 69 -6.90 -8.23 -1.59
CA LEU A 69 -6.39 -8.03 -2.93
C LEU A 69 -5.08 -8.79 -3.19
N LEU A 70 -4.24 -8.99 -2.17
CA LEU A 70 -3.04 -9.81 -2.27
C LEU A 70 -3.41 -11.30 -2.37
N ASP A 71 -4.31 -11.78 -1.50
CA ASP A 71 -4.81 -13.16 -1.53
C ASP A 71 -5.45 -13.50 -2.87
N SER A 72 -6.28 -12.58 -3.40
CA SER A 72 -6.93 -12.75 -4.71
C SER A 72 -5.95 -12.93 -5.87
N ARG A 73 -4.70 -12.45 -5.73
CA ARG A 73 -3.63 -12.65 -6.73
C ARG A 73 -2.87 -13.95 -6.51
N MET A 74 -2.88 -14.49 -5.29
CA MET A 74 -2.26 -15.77 -4.96
C MET A 74 -3.04 -16.96 -5.54
N VAL A 75 -4.33 -16.80 -5.85
CA VAL A 75 -5.19 -17.85 -6.44
C VAL A 75 -4.68 -18.38 -7.80
N GLY A 76 -3.70 -17.73 -8.45
CA GLY A 76 -3.02 -18.25 -9.65
C GLY A 76 -1.70 -19.00 -9.40
N ARG A 77 -1.19 -19.05 -8.17
CA ARG A 77 0.00 -19.82 -7.77
C ARG A 77 -0.47 -21.13 -7.13
N VAL A 78 -0.84 -22.09 -7.96
CA VAL A 78 -1.03 -23.47 -7.50
C VAL A 78 0.35 -24.03 -7.13
N ILE A 79 0.45 -24.52 -5.89
CA ILE A 79 1.56 -25.34 -5.38
C ILE A 79 1.60 -26.69 -6.07
#